data_AF-I0JUM7-F1
#
_entry.id   AF-I0JUM7-F1
#
_cell.length_a   1.000
_cell.length_b   1.000
_cell.length_c   1.000
_cell.angle_alpha   90.00
_cell.angle_beta   90.00
_cell.angle_gamma   90.00
#
_symmetry.space_group_name_H-M   'P 1'
#
loop_
_entity.id
_entity.type
_entity.pdbx_description
1 polymer ?
#
loop_
_entity_poly.entity_id
_entity_poly.type
_entity_poly.pdbx_seq_one_letter_code
_entity_poly.pdbx_strand_id
1 'polypeptide(L)'
;GHQGYEYVDLGRVWQAALFVGLLLWLFLVARSAIPALKAKGASRSLIALYLGTTAGIALFYAPGLFWGMRSHLTVVEYWRWWVVHLWV
;
A
#
# COMPACT_ATOMS: atom_id res chain seq x y z
N GLY A 1 -7.48 -21.22 1.17
CA GLY A 1 -6.87 -21.26 2.51
C GLY A 1 -7.34 -20.05 3.27
N HIS A 2 -8.01 -20.25 4.39
CA HIS A 2 -8.67 -19.24 5.20
C HIS A 2 -7.77 -18.91 6.40
N GLN A 3 -7.54 -17.62 6.68
CA GLN A 3 -6.67 -17.21 7.79
C GLN A 3 -7.44 -17.11 9.13
N GLY A 4 -8.77 -17.02 9.13
CA GLY A 4 -9.58 -17.10 10.35
C GLY A 4 -9.46 -15.87 11.25
N TYR A 5 -9.02 -14.74 10.69
CA TYR A 5 -8.92 -13.45 11.37
C TYR A 5 -9.88 -12.46 10.72
N GLU A 6 -10.76 -11.87 11.52
CA GLU A 6 -11.72 -10.84 11.10
C GLU A 6 -11.00 -9.72 10.31
N TYR A 7 -11.52 -9.39 9.12
CA TYR A 7 -11.02 -8.37 8.16
C TYR A 7 -9.76 -8.72 7.34
N VAL A 8 -9.09 -9.85 7.59
CA VAL A 8 -7.91 -10.30 6.80
C VAL A 8 -8.01 -11.79 6.51
N ASP A 9 -9.08 -12.20 5.83
CA ASP A 9 -9.32 -13.60 5.47
C ASP A 9 -8.68 -14.04 4.16
N LEU A 10 -8.06 -13.10 3.42
CA LEU A 10 -7.27 -13.42 2.25
C LEU A 10 -6.03 -14.20 2.67
N GLY A 11 -5.88 -15.43 2.18
CA GLY A 11 -4.64 -16.18 2.33
C GLY A 11 -3.44 -15.34 1.88
N ARG A 12 -2.30 -15.44 2.58
CA ARG A 12 -1.07 -14.63 2.36
C ARG A 12 -0.66 -14.48 0.88
N VAL A 13 -0.91 -15.50 0.06
CA VAL A 13 -0.66 -15.45 -1.40
C VAL A 13 -1.46 -14.33 -2.08
N TRP A 14 -2.73 -14.17 -1.70
CA TRP A 14 -3.62 -13.14 -2.24
C TRP A 14 -3.28 -11.75 -1.71
N GLN A 15 -2.86 -11.62 -0.44
CA GLN A 15 -2.33 -10.34 0.07
C GLN A 15 -1.06 -9.92 -0.67
N ALA A 16 -0.15 -10.86 -0.93
CA ALA A 16 1.04 -10.58 -1.71
C ALA A 16 0.68 -10.20 -3.16
N ALA A 17 -0.28 -10.87 -3.78
CA ALA A 17 -0.77 -10.52 -5.12
C ALA A 17 -1.38 -9.11 -5.17
N LEU A 18 -2.17 -8.72 -4.16
CA LEU A 18 -2.71 -7.36 -4.05
C LEU A 18 -1.60 -6.32 -3.86
N PHE A 19 -0.61 -6.60 -3.01
CA PHE A 19 0.52 -5.69 -2.81
C PHE A 19 1.33 -5.51 -4.11
N VAL A 20 1.60 -6.60 -4.83
CA VAL A 20 2.25 -6.53 -6.15
C VAL A 20 1.39 -5.74 -7.14
N GLY A 21 0.07 -5.92 -7.12
CA GLY A 21 -0.87 -5.13 -7.91
C GLY A 21 -0.81 -3.64 -7.60
N LEU A 22 -0.74 -3.26 -6.32
CA LEU A 22 -0.58 -1.87 -5.87
C LEU A 22 0.76 -1.28 -6.30
N LEU A 23 1.86 -2.04 -6.23
CA LEU A 23 3.17 -1.60 -6.71
C LEU A 23 3.19 -1.41 -8.23
N LEU A 24 2.58 -2.32 -8.99
CA LEU A 24 2.45 -2.19 -10.44
C LEU A 24 1.59 -0.99 -10.80
N TRP A 25 0.47 -0.79 -10.12
CA TRP A 25 -0.38 0.37 -10.29
C TRP A 25 0.38 1.68 -9.98
N LEU A 26 1.09 1.74 -8.85
CA LEU A 26 1.91 2.90 -8.49
C LEU A 26 2.98 3.19 -9.56
N PHE A 27 3.64 2.15 -10.07
CA PHE A 27 4.61 2.28 -11.15
C PHE A 27 3.99 2.87 -12.43
N LEU A 28 2.79 2.44 -12.80
CA LEU A 28 2.08 2.97 -13.96
C LEU A 28 1.68 4.44 -13.77
N VAL A 29 1.20 4.82 -12.58
CA VAL A 29 0.86 6.21 -12.25
C VAL A 29 2.11 7.09 -12.22
N ALA A 30 3.20 6.63 -11.61
CA ALA A 30 4.47 7.35 -11.60
C ALA A 30 5.01 7.53 -13.03
N ARG A 31 4.95 6.48 -13.86
CA ARG A 31 5.38 6.53 -15.26
C ARG A 31 4.62 7.58 -16.07
N SER A 32 3.30 7.69 -15.90
CA SER A 32 2.49 8.67 -16.63
C SER A 32 2.73 10.10 -16.15
N ALA A 33 3.05 10.30 -14.88
CA ALA A 33 3.29 11.61 -14.28
C ALA A 33 4.74 12.13 -14.43
N ILE A 34 5.75 11.27 -14.59
CA ILE A 34 7.16 11.67 -14.74
C ILE A 34 7.38 12.68 -15.88
N PRO A 35 6.83 12.50 -17.09
CA PRO A 35 6.96 13.49 -18.17
C PRO A 35 6.40 14.86 -17.79
N ALA A 36 5.25 14.88 -17.13
CA ALA A 36 4.63 16.12 -16.64
C ALA A 36 5.45 16.78 -15.51
N LEU A 37 6.15 15.99 -14.70
CA LEU A 37 7.05 16.48 -13.65
C LEU A 37 8.36 17.08 -14.21
N LYS A 38 8.78 16.65 -15.40
CA LYS A 38 9.94 17.17 -16.14
C LYS A 38 9.62 18.47 -16.88
N ALA A 39 8.35 18.72 -17.21
CA ALA A 39 7.92 19.99 -17.76
C ALA A 39 8.08 21.10 -16.70
N LYS A 40 8.87 22.14 -17.02
CA LYS A 40 9.09 23.28 -16.12
C LYS A 40 7.87 24.19 -16.12
N GLY A 41 6.93 23.95 -15.20
CA GLY A 41 5.72 24.76 -15.03
C GLY A 41 5.30 24.89 -13.56
N ALA A 42 4.42 25.86 -13.28
CA ALA A 42 3.93 26.16 -11.93
C ALA A 42 3.18 24.97 -11.27
N SER A 43 2.64 24.04 -12.06
CA SER A 43 1.90 22.86 -11.59
C SER A 43 2.78 21.73 -11.04
N ARG A 44 4.12 21.84 -11.10
CA ARG A 44 5.05 20.77 -10.69
C ARG A 44 4.91 20.39 -9.22
N SER A 45 4.65 21.36 -8.34
CA SER A 45 4.43 21.11 -6.90
C SER A 45 3.16 20.29 -6.65
N LEU A 46 2.08 20.56 -7.38
CA LEU A 46 0.84 19.79 -7.31
C LEU A 46 1.01 18.36 -7.82
N ILE A 47 1.75 18.17 -8.92
CA ILE A 47 2.05 16.83 -9.46
C ILE A 47 2.93 16.04 -8.48
N ALA A 48 3.92 16.69 -7.86
CA ALA A 48 4.77 16.06 -6.84
C ALA A 48 3.96 15.65 -5.60
N LEU A 49 3.05 16.52 -5.13
CA LEU A 49 2.15 16.21 -4.02
C LEU A 49 1.23 15.03 -4.37
N TYR A 50 0.63 15.05 -5.57
CA TYR A 50 -0.20 13.96 -6.07
C TYR A 50 0.54 12.62 -6.11
N LEU A 51 1.79 12.61 -6.61
CA LEU A 51 2.60 11.39 -6.62
C LEU A 51 2.96 10.93 -5.21
N GLY A 52 3.24 11.87 -4.30
CA GLY A 52 3.51 11.57 -2.90
C GLY A 52 2.33 10.93 -2.19
N THR A 53 1.12 11.47 -2.35
CA THR A 53 -0.10 10.92 -1.75
C THR A 53 -0.49 9.57 -2.36
N THR A 54 -0.37 9.44 -3.68
CA THR A 54 -0.59 8.16 -4.41
C THR A 54 0.39 7.08 -3.94
N ALA A 55 1.66 7.42 -3.77
CA ALA A 55 2.67 6.51 -3.22
C ALA A 55 2.34 6.09 -1.78
N GLY A 56 1.82 7.02 -0.97
CA GLY A 56 1.31 6.72 0.37
C GLY A 56 0.31 5.56 0.37
N ILE A 57 -0.71 5.62 -0.50
CA ILE A 57 -1.75 4.58 -0.59
C ILE A 57 -1.15 3.19 -0.84
N ALA A 58 -0.18 3.07 -1.74
CA ALA A 58 0.45 1.79 -2.02
C ALA A 58 1.38 1.30 -0.88
N LEU A 59 2.11 2.22 -0.23
CA LEU A 59 3.06 1.89 0.83
C LEU A 59 2.38 1.55 2.16
N PHE A 60 1.26 2.19 2.49
CA PHE A 60 0.52 1.92 3.72
C PHE A 60 -0.15 0.53 3.76
N TYR A 61 -0.18 -0.19 2.63
CA TYR A 61 -0.60 -1.60 2.61
C TYR A 61 0.52 -2.59 3.01
N ALA A 62 1.80 -2.23 2.83
CA ALA A 62 2.94 -3.10 3.14
C ALA A 62 2.99 -3.63 4.59
N PRO A 63 2.58 -2.86 5.63
CA PRO A 63 2.49 -3.33 7.01
C PRO A 63 1.66 -4.61 7.20
N GLY A 64 0.66 -4.84 6.33
CA GLY A 64 -0.18 -6.03 6.34
C GLY A 64 0.54 -7.34 5.99
N LEU A 65 1.82 -7.29 5.63
CA LEU A 65 2.65 -8.45 5.30
C LEU A 65 3.62 -8.85 6.42
N PHE A 66 3.80 -8.04 7.47
CA PHE A 66 4.86 -8.24 8.48
C PHE A 66 4.55 -9.27 9.58
N TRP A 67 3.33 -9.82 9.60
CA TRP A 67 2.88 -10.78 10.60
C TRP A 67 2.66 -12.20 10.03
N GLY A 68 2.73 -13.21 10.89
CA GLY A 68 2.54 -14.61 10.49
C GLY A 68 1.81 -15.44 11.54
N MET A 69 1.49 -16.70 11.20
CA MET A 69 0.69 -17.60 12.05
C MET A 69 1.30 -17.92 13.44
N ARG A 70 2.57 -17.58 13.69
CA ARG A 70 3.24 -17.77 14.98
C ARG A 70 3.54 -16.46 15.72
N SER A 71 3.05 -15.33 15.22
CA SER A 71 3.23 -14.03 15.87
C SER A 71 2.32 -13.89 17.09
N HIS A 72 2.80 -13.22 18.13
CA HIS A 72 1.98 -12.95 19.33
C HIS A 72 0.76 -12.09 18.97
N LEU A 73 -0.39 -12.35 19.59
CA LEU A 73 -1.66 -11.68 19.27
C LEU A 73 -1.55 -10.15 19.28
N THR A 74 -0.81 -9.59 20.22
CA THR A 74 -0.56 -8.14 20.33
C THR A 74 0.20 -7.58 19.12
N VAL A 75 1.17 -8.33 18.61
CA VAL A 75 1.95 -7.96 17.42
C VAL A 75 1.06 -8.05 16.19
N VAL A 76 0.19 -9.06 16.16
CA VAL A 76 -0.81 -9.17 15.11
C VAL A 76 -1.66 -7.89 15.12
N GLU A 77 -2.38 -7.65 16.20
CA GLU A 77 -3.30 -6.51 16.30
C GLU A 77 -2.68 -5.15 15.98
N TYR A 78 -1.42 -4.90 16.40
CA TYR A 78 -0.67 -3.69 16.03
C TYR A 78 -0.57 -3.50 14.50
N TRP A 79 -0.12 -4.51 13.77
CA TRP A 79 0.02 -4.43 12.32
C TRP A 79 -1.33 -4.44 11.59
N ARG A 80 -2.38 -5.03 12.18
CA ARG A 80 -3.76 -4.97 11.64
C ARG A 80 -4.24 -3.54 11.54
N TRP A 81 -4.14 -2.82 12.65
CA TRP A 81 -4.68 -1.48 12.75
C TRP A 81 -3.95 -0.49 11.85
N TRP A 82 -2.69 -0.72 11.53
CA TRP A 82 -2.02 0.04 10.47
C TRP A 82 -2.77 -0.02 9.14
N VAL A 83 -3.18 -1.22 8.70
CA VAL A 83 -3.92 -1.39 7.44
C VAL A 83 -5.37 -0.92 7.56
N VAL A 84 -6.00 -1.05 8.72
CA VAL A 84 -7.43 -0.70 8.87
C VAL A 84 -7.64 0.80 9.14
N HIS A 85 -6.74 1.47 9.86
CA HIS A 85 -6.91 2.88 10.26
C HIS A 85 -6.03 3.87 9.50
N LEU A 86 -4.85 3.48 9.01
CA LEU A 86 -3.96 4.42 8.32
C LEU A 86 -4.07 4.32 6.80
N TRP A 87 -4.47 3.16 6.28
CA TRP A 87 -4.57 2.92 4.85
C TRP A 87 -5.97 3.21 4.27
N VAL A 88 -7.04 2.97 5.04
CA VAL A 88 -8.44 3.30 4.70
C VAL A 88 -8.83 4.64 5.32
#